data_AF-A0A1F2SIA5-F1
#
_entry.id   AF-A0A1F2SIA5-F1
#
_cell.length_a   1.000
_cell.length_b   1.000
_cell.length_c   1.000
_cell.angle_alpha   90.00
_cell.angle_beta   90.00
_cell.angle_gamma   90.00
#
_symmetry.space_group_name_H-M   'P 1'
#
loop_
_entity.id
_entity.type
_entity.pdbx_description
1 polymer ?
#
loop_
_entity_poly.entity_id
_entity_poly.type
_entity_poly.pdbx_seq_one_letter_code
_entity_poly.pdbx_strand_id
1 'polypeptide(L)'
;MTPTFLRADGEIIRRPEFHHLFKRLRDRINALCTFYGDGALDVDFQALGKRAEKVCTIAAHFDWAERHRTSSRTHQRHELSGFIGEGTYKGDLTEFIPWLIRAELVHVGKHAAWGNGWIRPQR
;
A
#
# COMPACT_ATOMS: atom_id res chain seq x y z
N MET A 1 7.31 -11.12 0.60
CA MET A 1 6.29 -10.12 0.19
C MET A 1 4.99 -10.88 -0.09
N THR A 2 3.83 -10.25 0.06
CA THR A 2 2.51 -10.89 -0.16
C THR A 2 1.70 -10.12 -1.21
N PRO A 3 0.67 -10.69 -1.86
CA PRO A 3 -0.16 -9.98 -2.83
C PRO A 3 -0.65 -8.63 -2.29
N THR A 4 -0.45 -7.58 -3.08
CA THR A 4 -0.87 -6.22 -2.73
C THR A 4 -1.98 -5.78 -3.69
N PHE A 5 -3.13 -5.42 -3.16
CA PHE A 5 -4.29 -5.00 -3.95
C PHE A 5 -4.59 -3.53 -3.71
N LEU A 6 -4.43 -2.71 -4.75
CA LEU A 6 -4.72 -1.29 -4.70
C LEU A 6 -5.78 -0.91 -5.74
N ARG A 7 -6.54 0.12 -5.41
CA ARG A 7 -7.41 0.83 -6.36
C ARG A 7 -7.10 2.32 -6.36
N ALA A 8 -7.17 2.92 -7.53
CA ALA A 8 -7.20 4.37 -7.72
C ALA A 8 -8.20 4.67 -8.83
N ASP A 9 -9.01 5.71 -8.63
CA ASP A 9 -10.02 6.18 -9.59
C ASP A 9 -10.96 5.07 -10.11
N GLY A 10 -11.34 4.15 -9.21
CA GLY A 10 -12.22 3.01 -9.51
C GLY A 10 -11.50 1.80 -10.12
N GLU A 11 -10.28 1.96 -10.61
CA GLU A 11 -9.54 0.92 -11.33
C GLU A 11 -8.64 0.09 -10.43
N ILE A 12 -8.33 -1.14 -10.87
CA ILE A 12 -7.37 -2.02 -10.19
C ILE A 12 -5.97 -1.68 -10.67
N ILE A 13 -5.09 -1.35 -9.73
CA ILE A 13 -3.69 -1.05 -10.05
C ILE A 13 -2.90 -2.35 -10.07
N ARG A 14 -2.44 -2.74 -11.27
CA ARG A 14 -1.57 -3.92 -11.48
C ARG A 14 -0.09 -3.57 -11.46
N ARG A 15 0.26 -2.34 -11.84
CA ARG A 15 1.63 -1.80 -11.84
C ARG A 15 1.61 -0.46 -11.09
N PRO A 16 1.91 -0.43 -9.79
CA PRO A 16 1.77 0.78 -9.00
C PRO A 16 2.87 1.80 -9.28
N GLU A 17 2.46 3.02 -9.66
CA GLU A 17 3.27 4.21 -9.38
C GLU A 17 3.42 4.46 -7.87
N PHE A 18 4.45 5.24 -7.50
CA PHE A 18 4.78 5.53 -6.10
C PHE A 18 3.58 6.07 -5.32
N HIS A 19 2.86 7.03 -5.92
CA HIS A 19 1.75 7.70 -5.26
C HIS A 19 0.57 6.74 -4.95
N HIS A 20 0.36 5.70 -5.75
CA HIS A 20 -0.66 4.68 -5.49
C HIS A 20 -0.38 3.92 -4.20
N LEU A 21 0.87 3.49 -4.02
CA LEU A 21 1.33 2.82 -2.81
C LEU A 21 1.31 3.77 -1.61
N PHE A 22 1.92 4.94 -1.77
CA PHE A 22 2.12 5.89 -0.69
C PHE A 22 0.79 6.40 -0.13
N LYS A 23 -0.17 6.80 -0.97
CA LYS A 23 -1.49 7.28 -0.52
C LYS A 23 -2.18 6.21 0.33
N ARG A 24 -2.12 4.93 -0.07
CA ARG A 24 -2.73 3.81 0.68
C ARG A 24 -2.01 3.49 1.99
N LEU A 25 -0.69 3.61 2.01
CA LEU A 25 0.11 3.46 3.25
C LEU A 25 -0.23 4.57 4.24
N ARG A 26 -0.23 5.83 3.78
CA ARG A 26 -0.60 7.01 4.57
C ARG A 26 -2.01 6.89 5.15
N ASP A 27 -3.00 6.56 4.33
CA ASP A 27 -4.39 6.40 4.77
C ASP A 27 -4.51 5.34 5.87
N ARG A 28 -3.75 4.25 5.75
CA ARG A 28 -3.72 3.18 6.74
C ARG A 28 -3.06 3.58 8.04
N ILE A 29 -1.91 4.26 7.99
CA ILE A 29 -1.24 4.76 9.19
C ILE A 29 -2.17 5.74 9.92
N ASN A 30 -2.83 6.65 9.20
CA ASN A 30 -3.80 7.56 9.79
C ASN A 30 -4.96 6.83 10.48
N ALA A 31 -5.53 5.81 9.83
CA ALA A 31 -6.59 5.01 10.44
C ALA A 31 -6.11 4.32 11.73
N LEU A 32 -4.90 3.75 11.73
CA LEU A 32 -4.33 3.14 12.94
C LEU A 32 -4.15 4.16 14.07
N CYS A 33 -3.61 5.35 13.77
CA CYS A 33 -3.47 6.43 14.75
C CYS A 33 -4.83 6.90 15.27
N THR A 34 -5.83 7.03 14.40
CA THR A 34 -7.17 7.49 14.77
C THR A 34 -7.88 6.52 15.71
N PHE A 35 -7.77 5.21 15.44
CA PHE A 35 -8.50 4.19 16.20
C PHE A 35 -7.73 3.64 17.41
N TYR A 36 -6.40 3.72 17.41
CA TYR A 36 -5.54 3.06 18.41
C TYR A 36 -4.41 3.94 18.95
N GLY A 37 -4.35 5.22 18.57
CA GLY A 37 -3.38 6.19 19.08
C GLY A 37 -4.08 7.45 19.60
N ASP A 38 -3.35 8.56 19.61
CA ASP A 38 -3.80 9.84 20.18
C ASP A 38 -4.77 10.62 19.27
N GLY A 39 -5.13 10.08 18.10
CA GLY A 39 -6.04 10.70 17.14
C GLY A 39 -5.54 10.68 15.70
N ALA A 40 -6.24 11.40 14.84
CA ALA A 40 -5.85 11.56 13.44
C ALA A 40 -4.52 12.29 13.31
N LEU A 41 -3.75 11.98 12.26
CA LEU A 41 -2.50 12.66 11.99
C LEU A 41 -2.76 14.09 11.52
N ASP A 42 -2.07 15.05 12.13
CA ASP A 42 -2.08 16.45 11.71
C ASP A 42 -1.10 16.66 10.54
N VAL A 43 -1.53 16.27 9.33
CA VAL A 43 -0.77 16.43 8.09
C VAL A 43 -1.68 16.85 6.95
N ASP A 44 -1.16 17.60 5.97
CA ASP A 44 -1.91 17.89 4.75
C ASP A 44 -1.86 16.69 3.78
N PHE A 45 -2.89 15.83 3.85
CA PHE A 45 -3.02 14.65 3.01
C PHE A 45 -3.04 15.02 1.51
N GLN A 46 -3.68 16.12 1.13
CA GLN A 46 -3.80 16.49 -0.27
C GLN A 46 -2.44 16.91 -0.84
N ALA A 47 -1.73 17.81 -0.14
CA ALA A 47 -0.42 18.27 -0.57
C ALA A 47 0.60 17.13 -0.57
N LEU A 48 0.58 16.26 0.44
CA LEU A 48 1.47 15.10 0.52
C LEU A 48 1.22 14.12 -0.64
N GLY A 49 -0.05 13.91 -1.01
CA GLY A 49 -0.43 13.12 -2.19
C GLY A 49 0.09 13.71 -3.50
N LYS A 50 -0.03 15.04 -3.69
CA LYS A 50 0.48 15.75 -4.87
C LYS A 50 2.00 15.70 -4.98
N ARG A 51 2.72 15.71 -3.85
CA ARG A 51 4.19 15.56 -3.86
C ARG A 51 4.59 14.12 -4.20
N ALA A 52 3.86 13.12 -3.71
CA ALA A 52 4.10 11.73 -4.06
C ALA A 52 3.90 11.45 -5.57
N GLU A 53 3.02 12.18 -6.25
CA GLU A 53 2.84 12.09 -7.72
C GLU A 53 4.07 12.56 -8.50
N LYS A 54 4.96 13.35 -7.90
CA LYS A 54 6.21 13.81 -8.54
C LYS A 54 7.32 12.75 -8.52
N VAL A 55 7.12 11.65 -7.79
CA VAL A 55 8.09 10.56 -7.72
C VAL A 55 7.90 9.62 -8.91
N CYS A 56 8.93 9.48 -9.73
CA CYS A 56 8.88 8.69 -10.96
C CYS A 56 9.21 7.21 -10.70
N THR A 57 8.60 6.33 -11.47
CA THR A 57 8.98 4.92 -11.52
C THR A 57 10.13 4.75 -12.52
N ILE A 58 11.25 4.16 -12.11
CA ILE A 58 12.43 3.93 -12.98
C ILE A 58 12.63 2.45 -13.34
N ALA A 59 12.11 1.53 -12.53
CA ALA A 59 12.03 0.11 -12.87
C ALA A 59 10.78 -0.50 -12.22
N ALA A 60 10.16 -1.47 -12.88
CA ALA A 60 8.93 -2.09 -12.39
C ALA A 60 8.75 -3.50 -12.94
N HIS A 61 8.93 -4.49 -12.07
CA HIS A 61 8.72 -5.91 -12.34
C HIS A 61 7.59 -6.39 -11.44
N PHE A 62 6.38 -6.46 -11.98
CA PHE A 62 5.19 -6.86 -11.24
C PHE A 62 4.41 -7.91 -12.01
N ASP A 63 4.03 -8.96 -11.30
CA ASP A 63 3.11 -9.98 -11.77
C ASP A 63 1.82 -9.94 -10.95
N TRP A 64 0.75 -10.51 -11.51
CA TRP A 64 -0.51 -10.65 -10.79
C TRP A 64 -0.61 -12.02 -10.15
N ALA A 65 -0.68 -12.06 -8.83
CA ALA A 65 -0.86 -13.30 -8.08
C ALA A 65 -2.35 -13.57 -7.86
N GLU A 66 -2.81 -14.73 -8.34
CA GLU A 66 -4.14 -15.25 -8.02
C GLU A 66 -4.15 -15.94 -6.66
N ARG A 67 -4.96 -15.43 -5.72
CA ARG A 67 -4.99 -15.97 -4.35
C ARG A 67 -6.37 -15.85 -3.76
N HIS A 68 -6.86 -16.92 -3.16
CA HIS A 68 -8.16 -16.94 -2.48
C HIS A 68 -8.02 -17.52 -1.09
N ARG A 69 -9.02 -17.27 -0.24
CA ARG A 69 -9.23 -18.04 0.99
C ARG A 69 -10.68 -18.50 1.09
N THR A 70 -10.92 -19.58 1.81
CA THR A 70 -12.27 -20.04 2.15
C THR A 70 -12.46 -19.91 3.66
N SER A 71 -13.55 -19.26 4.07
CA SER A 71 -13.95 -19.16 5.47
C SER A 71 -14.35 -20.54 5.99
N SER A 72 -13.72 -21.03 7.07
CA SER A 72 -14.12 -22.30 7.69
C SER A 72 -15.50 -22.24 8.34
N ARG A 73 -15.94 -21.04 8.77
CA ARG A 73 -17.24 -20.83 9.44
C ARG A 73 -18.41 -20.67 8.48
N THR A 74 -18.18 -20.06 7.32
CA THR A 74 -19.26 -19.69 6.38
C THR A 74 -19.12 -20.36 5.01
N HIS A 75 -18.02 -21.09 4.77
CA HIS A 75 -17.64 -21.64 3.47
C HIS A 75 -17.53 -20.62 2.32
N GLN A 76 -17.58 -19.32 2.63
CA GLN A 76 -17.44 -18.27 1.63
C GLN A 76 -16.01 -18.18 1.12
N ARG A 77 -15.84 -18.10 -0.21
CA ARG A 77 -14.58 -17.83 -0.87
C ARG A 77 -14.34 -16.31 -0.97
N HIS A 78 -13.21 -15.85 -0.48
CA HIS A 78 -12.77 -14.45 -0.56
C HIS A 78 -11.58 -14.32 -1.50
N GLU A 79 -11.68 -13.37 -2.43
CA GLU A 79 -10.62 -12.97 -3.35
C GLU A 79 -9.54 -12.16 -2.61
N LEU A 80 -8.29 -12.63 -2.68
CA LEU A 80 -7.10 -12.04 -2.06
C LEU A 80 -5.98 -11.81 -3.08
N SER A 81 -6.28 -11.82 -4.37
CA SER A 81 -5.38 -11.43 -5.43
C SER A 81 -4.76 -10.06 -5.23
N GLY A 82 -3.63 -9.84 -5.90
CA GLY A 82 -2.91 -8.58 -5.94
C GLY A 82 -1.64 -8.70 -6.76
N PHE A 83 -0.96 -7.58 -6.97
CA PHE A 83 0.37 -7.62 -7.58
C PHE A 83 1.42 -8.10 -6.58
N ILE A 84 2.44 -8.78 -7.09
CA ILE A 84 3.68 -9.13 -6.38
C ILE A 84 4.84 -8.72 -7.28
N GLY A 85 5.92 -8.25 -6.68
CA GLY A 85 7.14 -7.91 -7.39
C GLY A 85 7.81 -6.69 -6.76
N GLU A 86 8.61 -6.00 -7.57
CA GLU A 86 9.43 -4.87 -7.16
C GLU A 86 9.24 -3.67 -8.07
N GLY A 87 9.29 -2.48 -7.46
CA GLY A 87 9.27 -1.20 -8.13
C GLY A 87 10.37 -0.32 -7.57
N THR A 88 11.16 0.27 -8.46
CA THR A 88 12.19 1.24 -8.10
C THR A 88 11.69 2.63 -8.45
N TYR A 89 11.74 3.53 -7.46
CA TYR A 89 11.18 4.88 -7.56
C TYR A 89 12.28 5.93 -7.35
N LYS A 90 12.20 7.05 -8.08
CA LYS A 90 13.18 8.14 -8.04
C LYS A 90 12.48 9.49 -7.93
N GLY A 91 12.98 10.34 -7.03
CA GLY A 91 12.48 11.68 -6.76
C GLY A 91 12.99 12.18 -5.42
N ASP A 92 12.40 13.25 -4.90
CA ASP A 92 12.59 13.63 -3.49
C ASP A 92 11.79 12.67 -2.61
N LEU A 93 12.48 11.71 -2.00
CA LEU A 93 11.88 10.68 -1.16
C LEU A 93 11.93 11.02 0.33
N THR A 94 12.63 12.09 0.70
CA THR A 94 13.02 12.40 2.08
C THR A 94 11.82 12.43 3.03
N GLU A 95 10.76 13.13 2.62
CA GLU A 95 9.53 13.26 3.41
C GLU A 95 8.71 11.97 3.52
N PHE A 96 8.92 11.01 2.60
CA PHE A 96 8.18 9.75 2.56
C PHE A 96 8.89 8.64 3.35
N ILE A 97 10.19 8.77 3.63
CA ILE A 97 10.98 7.77 4.36
C ILE A 97 10.33 7.37 5.70
N PRO A 98 9.88 8.31 6.58
CA PRO A 98 9.27 7.93 7.85
C PRO A 98 8.01 7.07 7.68
N TRP A 99 7.28 7.22 6.58
CA TRP A 99 6.10 6.41 6.29
C TRP A 99 6.52 5.03 5.78
N LEU A 100 7.44 5.00 4.81
CA LEU A 100 7.89 3.78 4.14
C LEU A 100 8.47 2.77 5.14
N ILE A 101 9.30 3.20 6.10
CA ILE A 101 9.86 2.30 7.12
C ILE A 101 8.80 1.58 7.97
N ARG A 102 7.59 2.13 8.06
CA ARG A 102 6.46 1.51 8.78
C ARG A 102 5.68 0.52 7.91
N ALA A 103 5.87 0.53 6.60
CA ALA A 103 5.10 -0.28 5.65
C ALA A 103 5.27 -1.80 5.89
N GLU A 104 6.46 -2.22 6.34
CA GLU A 104 6.72 -3.62 6.70
C GLU A 104 5.89 -4.08 7.89
N LEU A 105 5.65 -3.19 8.86
CA LEU A 105 4.87 -3.50 10.05
C LEU A 105 3.37 -3.45 9.76
N VAL A 106 2.94 -2.43 9.02
CA VAL A 106 1.50 -2.16 8.87
C VAL A 106 0.91 -2.83 7.64
N HIS A 107 1.69 -3.19 6.62
CA HIS A 107 1.21 -3.60 5.30
C HIS A 107 0.47 -2.48 4.54
N VAL A 108 0.20 -2.67 3.24
CA VAL A 108 -0.42 -1.65 2.37
C VAL A 108 -1.58 -2.23 1.56
N GLY A 109 -2.67 -1.47 1.45
CA GLY A 109 -3.79 -1.82 0.56
C GLY A 109 -4.86 -2.71 1.18
N LYS A 110 -5.67 -3.32 0.31
CA LYS A 110 -6.86 -4.09 0.73
C LYS A 110 -6.45 -5.40 1.41
N HIS A 111 -7.24 -5.81 2.41
CA HIS A 111 -7.07 -7.06 3.16
C HIS A 111 -5.75 -7.16 3.97
N ALA A 112 -5.17 -6.02 4.36
CA ALA A 112 -3.97 -5.98 5.20
C ALA A 112 -4.11 -6.80 6.50
N ALA A 113 -5.27 -6.74 7.16
CA ALA A 113 -5.55 -7.54 8.37
C ALA A 113 -5.63 -9.06 8.11
N TRP A 114 -5.67 -9.50 6.85
CA TRP A 114 -5.65 -10.90 6.44
C TRP A 114 -4.30 -11.31 5.83
N GLY A 115 -3.27 -10.49 6.04
CA GLY A 115 -1.89 -10.78 5.62
C GLY A 115 -1.54 -10.35 4.20
N ASN A 116 -2.42 -9.69 3.46
CA ASN A 116 -2.07 -9.08 2.17
C ASN A 116 -1.26 -7.79 2.37
N GLY A 117 -0.59 -7.31 1.32
CA GLY A 117 0.04 -6.00 1.34
C GLY A 117 1.37 -5.88 2.09
N TRP A 118 1.95 -6.99 2.55
CA TRP A 118 3.30 -6.97 3.14
C TRP A 118 4.34 -6.63 2.07
N ILE A 119 4.90 -5.43 2.18
CA ILE A 119 5.96 -4.90 1.32
C ILE A 119 7.18 -4.59 2.16
N ARG A 120 8.36 -4.62 1.53
CA ARG A 120 9.64 -4.29 2.17
C ARG A 120 10.34 -3.18 1.38
N PRO A 121 10.39 -1.94 1.89
CA PRO A 121 11.21 -0.89 1.29
C PRO A 121 12.69 -1.27 1.33
N GLN A 122 13.42 -0.87 0.29
CA GLN A 122 14.87 -1.01 0.21
C GLN A 122 15.47 0.37 -0.05
N ARG A 123 16.69 0.60 0.44
CA ARG A 123 17.45 1.84 0.20
C ARG A 123 18.15 1.79 -1.15
#